data_AF-A0A7X7GY15-F1
#
_entry.id   AF-A0A7X7GY15-F1
#
_cell.length_a   1.000
_cell.length_b   1.000
_cell.length_c   1.000
_cell.angle_alpha   90.00
_cell.angle_beta   90.00
_cell.angle_gamma   90.00
#
_symmetry.space_group_name_H-M   'P 1'
#
loop_
_entity.id
_entity.type
_entity.pdbx_description
1 polymer ?
#
loop_
_entity_poly.entity_id
_entity_poly.type
_entity_poly.pdbx_seq_one_letter_code
_entity_poly.pdbx_strand_id
1 'polypeptide(L)'
;MSSITLQGPPSSRSSSSFGAELALDRRIPIFDLQITDATYSEAAHLLEGLLLRRDRARAAHFVNAHTLNHANGDTAYRQVLGRAEHLFGDGTGVRWAVRALHGVQLRANLNGTDLVPYFMRRAARRRPRVFLLGTREEVLRGAATAVEREFDGWSVAGLHHGFFGDAEDRRVLDLVNASQADLLLVAMGNPRQETWIDRHLERLDVPLAMGVGALFDYWAGAERRAPLWMQRAGMEWVYRMLFQQGKLTRYLFGNPEFLWHVARAKWRFG
;
A
#
# COMPACT_ATOMS: atom_id res chain seq x y z
N MET A 1 -40.54 48.64 -32.40
CA MET A 1 -39.76 48.73 -31.15
C MET A 1 -39.05 47.42 -30.94
N SER A 2 -37.73 47.50 -30.90
CA SER A 2 -36.75 46.42 -30.88
C SER A 2 -36.87 45.54 -29.66
N SER A 3 -36.58 44.24 -29.79
CA SER A 3 -35.97 43.46 -28.70
C SER A 3 -35.18 42.28 -29.26
N ILE A 4 -34.00 42.14 -28.69
CA ILE A 4 -32.84 41.38 -29.12
C ILE A 4 -32.81 40.02 -28.41
N THR A 5 -32.29 39.03 -29.12
CA THR A 5 -31.84 37.67 -28.76
C THR A 5 -31.25 37.51 -27.36
N LEU A 6 -31.47 36.35 -26.72
CA LEU A 6 -30.43 35.61 -25.98
C LEU A 6 -30.81 34.11 -25.90
N GLN A 7 -30.23 33.30 -26.80
CA GLN A 7 -30.12 31.85 -26.63
C GLN A 7 -29.08 31.58 -25.54
N GLY A 8 -29.47 30.84 -24.49
CA GLY A 8 -28.53 30.30 -23.51
C GLY A 8 -27.68 29.17 -24.11
N PRO A 9 -26.44 28.96 -23.63
CA PRO A 9 -25.57 27.91 -24.15
C PRO A 9 -26.09 26.51 -23.71
N PRO A 10 -25.84 25.45 -24.50
CA PRO A 10 -26.18 24.10 -24.08
C PRO A 10 -25.26 23.67 -22.93
N SER A 11 -25.87 23.08 -21.91
CA SER A 11 -25.22 22.49 -20.75
C SER A 11 -24.31 21.32 -21.15
N SER A 12 -22.99 21.52 -21.15
CA SER A 12 -22.00 20.44 -21.25
C SER A 12 -21.54 20.02 -19.85
N ARG A 13 -22.30 19.12 -19.21
CA ARG A 13 -21.79 18.30 -18.09
C ARG A 13 -22.36 16.89 -18.22
N SER A 14 -21.51 15.91 -18.49
CA SER A 14 -21.58 14.53 -17.94
C SER A 14 -20.73 13.48 -18.66
N SER A 15 -19.82 13.82 -19.58
CA SER A 15 -19.00 12.79 -20.24
C SER A 15 -17.63 12.52 -19.57
N SER A 16 -17.17 13.35 -18.62
CA SER A 16 -15.81 13.21 -18.07
C SER A 16 -15.69 12.35 -16.81
N SER A 17 -16.76 12.13 -16.05
CA SER A 17 -16.71 11.30 -14.83
C SER A 17 -16.74 9.80 -15.14
N PHE A 18 -17.53 9.40 -16.14
CA PHE A 18 -17.72 8.00 -16.49
C PHE A 18 -16.45 7.37 -17.13
N GLY A 19 -15.73 8.13 -17.97
CA GLY A 19 -14.46 7.69 -18.55
C GLY A 19 -13.30 7.66 -17.56
N ALA A 20 -13.33 8.48 -16.51
CA ALA A 20 -12.33 8.45 -15.45
C ALA A 20 -12.53 7.24 -14.52
N GLU A 21 -13.77 6.84 -14.27
CA GLU A 21 -14.11 5.71 -13.41
C GLU A 21 -13.74 4.34 -14.04
N LEU A 22 -13.87 4.22 -15.37
CA LEU A 22 -13.47 3.02 -16.14
C LEU A 22 -11.95 2.86 -16.36
N ALA A 23 -11.15 3.92 -16.19
CA ALA A 23 -9.68 3.89 -16.37
C ALA A 23 -8.91 3.56 -15.08
N LEU A 24 -9.59 3.52 -13.93
CA LEU A 24 -8.97 3.43 -12.60
C LEU A 24 -8.66 2.00 -12.13
N ASP A 25 -9.14 0.96 -12.82
CA ASP A 25 -9.01 -0.43 -12.36
C ASP A 25 -8.04 -1.29 -13.20
N ARG A 26 -7.02 -0.66 -13.80
CA ARG A 26 -6.00 -1.40 -14.55
C ARG A 26 -5.19 -2.31 -13.60
N ARG A 27 -5.23 -3.62 -13.85
CA ARG A 27 -4.48 -4.65 -13.12
C ARG A 27 -3.51 -5.37 -14.06
N ILE A 28 -2.34 -5.74 -13.55
CA ILE A 28 -1.33 -6.52 -14.25
C ILE A 28 -1.03 -7.79 -13.45
N PRO A 29 -1.22 -8.99 -14.01
CA PRO A 29 -1.00 -10.24 -13.28
C PRO A 29 0.49 -10.52 -13.08
N ILE A 30 0.91 -10.90 -11.88
CA ILE A 30 2.23 -11.47 -11.58
C ILE A 30 2.03 -12.64 -10.61
N PHE A 31 2.44 -13.85 -10.99
CA PHE A 31 2.31 -15.06 -10.16
C PHE A 31 0.89 -15.23 -9.56
N ASP A 32 -0.14 -15.12 -10.42
CA ASP A 32 -1.57 -15.17 -10.08
C ASP A 32 -2.08 -14.05 -9.15
N LEU A 33 -1.30 -13.00 -8.92
CA LEU A 33 -1.70 -11.80 -8.17
C LEU A 33 -1.94 -10.62 -9.10
N GLN A 34 -3.00 -9.86 -8.84
CA GLN A 34 -3.39 -8.70 -9.66
C GLN A 34 -2.75 -7.41 -9.11
N ILE A 35 -1.68 -6.95 -9.75
CA ILE A 35 -0.96 -5.73 -9.35
C ILE A 35 -1.68 -4.50 -9.90
N THR A 36 -2.01 -3.55 -9.04
CA THR A 36 -2.60 -2.26 -9.42
C THR A 36 -1.58 -1.43 -10.19
N ASP A 37 -1.89 -1.16 -11.45
CA ASP A 37 -1.10 -0.27 -12.30
C ASP A 37 -1.76 1.10 -12.36
N ALA A 38 -1.25 2.04 -11.57
CA ALA A 38 -1.80 3.39 -11.43
C ALA A 38 -0.68 4.42 -11.27
N THR A 39 -0.99 5.68 -11.54
CA THR A 39 -0.20 6.83 -11.08
C THR A 39 -0.43 7.07 -9.58
N TYR A 40 0.40 7.89 -8.95
CA TYR A 40 0.20 8.28 -7.54
C TYR A 40 -1.16 8.95 -7.29
N SER A 41 -1.60 9.83 -8.18
CA SER A 41 -2.89 10.52 -8.05
C SER A 41 -4.06 9.55 -8.16
N GLU A 42 -4.02 8.61 -9.10
CA GLU A 42 -5.04 7.58 -9.26
C GLU A 42 -5.07 6.62 -8.06
N ALA A 43 -3.90 6.15 -7.60
CA ALA A 43 -3.79 5.27 -6.45
C ALA A 43 -4.30 5.93 -5.15
N ALA A 44 -3.98 7.22 -4.93
CA ALA A 44 -4.53 7.96 -3.81
C ALA A 44 -6.05 8.13 -3.91
N HIS A 45 -6.58 8.37 -5.11
CA HIS A 45 -8.02 8.47 -5.32
C HIS A 45 -8.74 7.14 -5.02
N LEU A 46 -8.16 6.01 -5.42
CA LEU A 46 -8.65 4.68 -5.07
C LEU A 46 -8.70 4.49 -3.54
N LEU A 47 -7.59 4.79 -2.84
CA LEU A 47 -7.51 4.69 -1.38
C LEU A 47 -8.48 5.63 -0.66
N GLU A 48 -8.67 6.86 -1.15
CA GLU A 48 -9.72 7.76 -0.65
C GLU A 48 -11.11 7.17 -0.82
N GLY A 49 -11.38 6.54 -1.96
CA GLY A 49 -12.64 5.84 -2.20
C GLY A 49 -12.90 4.73 -1.19
N LEU A 50 -11.87 3.95 -0.85
CA LEU A 50 -11.99 2.89 0.17
C LEU A 50 -12.22 3.45 1.56
N LEU A 51 -11.50 4.52 1.94
CA LEU A 51 -11.64 5.18 3.23
C LEU A 51 -13.07 5.71 3.47
N LEU A 52 -13.80 6.06 2.39
CA LEU A 52 -15.17 6.57 2.48
C LEU A 52 -16.25 5.48 2.56
N ARG A 53 -15.91 4.23 2.24
CA ARG A 53 -16.87 3.13 2.17
C ARG A 53 -16.87 2.37 3.51
N ARG A 54 -17.83 2.70 4.38
CA ARG A 54 -17.97 2.11 5.72
C ARG A 54 -18.87 0.86 5.78
N ASP A 55 -19.16 0.24 4.63
CA ASP A 55 -19.97 -0.98 4.54
C ASP A 55 -19.23 -2.25 4.99
N ARG A 56 -17.90 -2.27 4.81
CA ARG A 56 -16.99 -3.34 5.27
C ARG A 56 -15.56 -2.85 5.28
N ALA A 57 -14.71 -3.45 6.11
CA ALA A 57 -13.27 -3.24 6.02
C ALA A 57 -12.71 -3.79 4.70
N ARG A 58 -11.71 -3.09 4.16
CA ARG A 58 -10.98 -3.49 2.96
C ARG A 58 -9.49 -3.41 3.20
N ALA A 59 -8.75 -4.27 2.52
CA ALA A 59 -7.30 -4.35 2.65
C ALA A 59 -6.61 -3.80 1.40
N ALA A 60 -5.50 -3.09 1.58
CA ALA A 60 -4.56 -2.76 0.52
C ALA A 60 -3.12 -3.00 0.97
N HIS A 61 -2.31 -3.62 0.11
CA HIS A 61 -0.95 -4.05 0.46
C HIS A 61 0.09 -3.61 -0.56
N PHE A 62 1.34 -3.57 -0.12
CA PHE A 62 2.50 -3.32 -0.98
C PHE A 62 3.24 -4.64 -1.21
N VAL A 63 3.42 -5.00 -2.48
CA VAL A 63 4.13 -6.21 -2.85
C VAL A 63 5.44 -5.84 -3.51
N ASN A 64 6.53 -6.45 -3.04
CA ASN A 64 7.87 -6.34 -3.62
C ASN A 64 8.37 -7.72 -4.05
N ALA A 65 9.58 -7.81 -4.59
CA ALA A 65 10.17 -9.09 -5.03
C ALA A 65 10.16 -10.18 -3.95
N HIS A 66 10.42 -9.83 -2.69
CA HIS A 66 10.40 -10.79 -1.57
C HIS A 66 8.98 -11.26 -1.25
N THR A 67 8.02 -10.34 -1.21
CA THR A 67 6.59 -10.68 -1.01
C THR A 67 6.10 -11.61 -2.11
N LEU A 68 6.48 -11.35 -3.35
CA LEU A 68 6.09 -12.15 -4.52
C LEU A 68 6.75 -13.54 -4.52
N ASN A 69 8.02 -13.68 -4.13
CA ASN A 69 8.64 -15.00 -3.94
C ASN A 69 7.90 -15.82 -2.89
N HIS A 70 7.62 -15.20 -1.74
CA HIS A 70 6.92 -15.88 -0.65
C HIS A 70 5.54 -16.37 -1.11
N ALA A 71 4.77 -15.52 -1.79
CA ALA A 71 3.47 -15.90 -2.35
C ALA A 71 3.56 -16.92 -3.48
N ASN A 72 4.68 -16.96 -4.23
CA ASN A 72 4.87 -17.98 -5.27
C ASN A 72 5.12 -19.38 -4.66
N GLY A 73 5.76 -19.45 -3.49
CA GLY A 73 5.99 -20.69 -2.75
C GLY A 73 4.85 -21.10 -1.80
N ASP A 74 4.01 -20.16 -1.38
CA ASP A 74 2.94 -20.38 -0.39
C ASP A 74 1.56 -20.00 -0.96
N THR A 75 0.74 -21.01 -1.22
CA THR A 75 -0.61 -20.83 -1.78
C THR A 75 -1.55 -20.13 -0.80
N ALA A 76 -1.44 -20.39 0.50
CA ALA A 76 -2.28 -19.74 1.51
C ALA A 76 -1.96 -18.25 1.58
N TYR A 77 -0.68 -17.89 1.57
CA TYR A 77 -0.27 -16.49 1.54
C TYR A 77 -0.65 -15.78 0.23
N ARG A 78 -0.60 -16.49 -0.91
CA ARG A 78 -1.09 -15.94 -2.18
C ARG A 78 -2.59 -15.62 -2.13
N GLN A 79 -3.39 -16.50 -1.53
CA GLN A 79 -4.83 -16.27 -1.36
C GLN A 79 -5.11 -15.06 -0.45
N VAL A 80 -4.37 -14.92 0.65
CA VAL A 80 -4.41 -13.73 1.53
C VAL A 80 -4.18 -12.46 0.71
N LEU A 81 -3.12 -12.40 -0.10
CA LEU A 81 -2.85 -11.24 -0.95
C LEU A 81 -3.92 -11.04 -2.02
N GLY A 82 -4.42 -12.13 -2.62
CA GLY A 82 -5.42 -12.10 -3.68
C GLY A 82 -6.80 -11.60 -3.24
N ARG A 83 -7.09 -11.60 -1.93
CA ARG A 83 -8.33 -11.04 -1.35
C ARG A 83 -8.26 -9.53 -1.10
N ALA A 84 -7.08 -8.92 -1.17
CA ALA A 84 -6.94 -7.48 -1.00
C ALA A 84 -7.54 -6.71 -2.18
N GLU A 85 -8.13 -5.55 -1.90
CA GLU A 85 -8.75 -4.69 -2.91
C GLU A 85 -7.70 -4.13 -3.88
N HIS A 86 -6.52 -3.78 -3.34
CA HIS A 86 -5.37 -3.33 -4.11
C HIS A 86 -4.06 -3.94 -3.62
N LEU A 87 -3.27 -4.44 -4.58
CA LEU A 87 -1.85 -4.75 -4.42
C LEU A 87 -1.02 -3.73 -5.20
N PHE A 88 -0.26 -2.90 -4.50
CA PHE A 88 0.61 -1.89 -5.12
C PHE A 88 2.02 -2.42 -5.29
N GLY A 89 2.58 -2.23 -6.49
CA GLY A 89 3.95 -2.64 -6.79
C GLY A 89 4.98 -1.75 -6.10
N ASP A 90 5.82 -2.35 -5.26
CA ASP A 90 6.89 -1.70 -4.51
C ASP A 90 8.27 -2.17 -5.01
N GLY A 91 8.99 -1.24 -5.62
CA GLY A 91 10.40 -1.36 -5.94
C GLY A 91 10.71 -1.84 -7.37
N THR A 92 12.01 -1.82 -7.68
CA THR A 92 12.52 -2.12 -9.03
C THR A 92 12.21 -3.54 -9.49
N GLY A 93 12.19 -4.51 -8.57
CA GLY A 93 11.90 -5.91 -8.90
C GLY A 93 10.54 -6.10 -9.55
N VAL A 94 9.49 -5.50 -9.00
CA VAL A 94 8.13 -5.60 -9.56
C VAL A 94 8.04 -4.94 -10.93
N ARG A 95 8.64 -3.75 -11.08
CA ARG A 95 8.69 -3.04 -12.37
C ARG A 95 9.38 -3.88 -13.45
N TRP A 96 10.48 -4.54 -13.09
CA TRP A 96 11.20 -5.42 -13.99
C TRP A 96 10.37 -6.66 -14.35
N ALA A 97 9.72 -7.29 -13.38
CA ALA A 97 8.85 -8.45 -13.63
C ALA A 97 7.70 -8.12 -14.59
N VAL A 98 7.02 -6.98 -14.38
CA VAL A 98 5.97 -6.49 -15.28
C VAL A 98 6.51 -6.31 -16.70
N ARG A 99 7.68 -5.67 -16.85
CA ARG A 99 8.31 -5.48 -18.17
C ARG A 99 8.70 -6.81 -18.81
N ALA A 100 9.25 -7.74 -18.04
CA ALA A 100 9.74 -9.02 -18.54
C ALA A 100 8.61 -9.94 -19.00
N LEU A 101 7.51 -9.99 -18.25
CA LEU A 101 6.35 -10.86 -18.49
C LEU A 101 5.37 -10.28 -19.52
N HIS A 102 5.13 -8.96 -19.48
CA HIS A 102 4.05 -8.32 -20.24
C HIS A 102 4.52 -7.29 -21.27
N GLY A 103 5.81 -6.97 -21.31
CA GLY A 103 6.36 -5.97 -22.25
C GLY A 103 5.96 -4.53 -21.95
N VAL A 104 5.26 -4.26 -20.83
CA VAL A 104 4.79 -2.92 -20.44
C VAL A 104 5.57 -2.37 -19.26
N GLN A 105 5.45 -1.07 -18.99
CA GLN A 105 5.99 -0.43 -17.79
C GLN A 105 4.86 -0.05 -16.84
N LEU A 106 5.06 -0.32 -15.54
CA LEU A 106 4.19 0.24 -14.50
C LEU A 106 4.25 1.78 -14.53
N ARG A 107 3.09 2.40 -14.39
CA ARG A 107 2.92 3.86 -14.46
C ARG A 107 3.59 4.61 -13.30
N ALA A 108 3.71 3.96 -12.14
CA ALA A 108 4.45 4.49 -11.01
C ALA A 108 5.08 3.36 -10.16
N ASN A 109 6.12 3.71 -9.41
CA ASN A 109 6.62 2.88 -8.31
C ASN A 109 5.83 3.21 -7.05
N LEU A 110 4.69 2.55 -6.85
CA LEU A 110 3.73 2.83 -5.78
C LEU A 110 4.19 2.20 -4.45
N ASN A 111 5.40 2.52 -4.00
CA ASN A 111 5.94 2.01 -2.75
C ASN A 111 5.20 2.61 -1.55
N GLY A 112 5.15 1.87 -0.44
CA GLY A 112 4.41 2.28 0.75
C GLY A 112 4.94 3.56 1.40
N THR A 113 6.26 3.76 1.33
CA THR A 113 6.95 4.93 1.89
C THR A 113 6.65 6.24 1.18
N ASP A 114 6.15 6.19 -0.05
CA ASP A 114 5.80 7.38 -0.85
C ASP A 114 4.27 7.48 -1.04
N LEU A 115 3.59 6.36 -1.31
CA LEU A 115 2.15 6.37 -1.58
C LEU A 115 1.33 6.71 -0.33
N VAL A 116 1.65 6.12 0.84
CA VAL A 116 0.88 6.36 2.07
C VAL A 116 0.95 7.84 2.47
N PRO A 117 2.13 8.49 2.55
CA PRO A 117 2.20 9.93 2.83
C PRO A 117 1.48 10.80 1.78
N TYR A 118 1.56 10.44 0.49
CA TYR A 118 0.89 11.17 -0.58
C TYR A 118 -0.64 11.09 -0.44
N PHE A 119 -1.16 9.89 -0.21
CA PHE A 119 -2.58 9.63 0.07
C PHE A 119 -3.06 10.38 1.31
N MET A 120 -2.33 10.30 2.43
CA MET A 120 -2.72 10.96 3.67
C MET A 120 -2.81 12.48 3.48
N ARG A 121 -1.81 13.14 2.87
CA ARG A 121 -1.87 14.58 2.60
C ARG A 121 -3.08 14.98 1.75
N ARG A 122 -3.50 14.14 0.82
CA ARG A 122 -4.65 14.40 -0.06
C ARG A 122 -5.98 14.23 0.67
N ALA A 123 -6.10 13.23 1.54
CA ALA A 123 -7.29 12.92 2.31
C ALA A 123 -7.50 13.83 3.55
N ALA A 124 -6.48 14.59 3.95
CA ALA A 124 -6.45 15.46 5.13
C ALA A 124 -7.67 16.37 5.34
N ARG A 125 -8.28 16.87 4.26
CA ARG A 125 -9.45 17.78 4.34
C ARG A 125 -10.63 17.17 5.09
N ARG A 126 -10.70 15.84 5.19
CA ARG A 126 -11.78 15.12 5.87
C ARG A 126 -11.54 14.93 7.36
N ARG A 127 -10.39 15.36 7.88
CA ARG A 127 -9.98 15.13 9.26
C ARG A 127 -9.99 13.67 9.70
N PRO A 128 -9.53 12.72 8.87
CA PRO A 128 -9.59 11.29 9.22
C PRO A 128 -8.69 10.95 10.41
N ARG A 129 -9.00 9.82 11.04
CA ARG A 129 -8.26 9.29 12.19
C ARG A 129 -7.51 8.02 11.80
N VAL A 130 -6.25 7.90 12.20
CA VAL A 130 -5.40 6.74 11.90
C VAL A 130 -5.06 5.95 13.16
N PHE A 131 -5.15 4.63 13.09
CA PHE A 131 -4.62 3.72 14.10
C PHE A 131 -3.29 3.13 13.60
N LEU A 132 -2.25 3.16 14.44
CA LEU A 132 -0.95 2.58 14.13
C LEU A 132 -0.76 1.28 14.92
N LEU A 133 -0.67 0.16 14.21
CA LEU A 133 -0.47 -1.18 14.78
C LEU A 133 0.85 -1.75 14.29
N GLY A 134 1.73 -2.19 15.18
CA GLY A 134 2.97 -2.87 14.77
C GLY A 134 4.21 -2.31 15.44
N THR A 135 5.36 -2.79 14.95
CA THR A 135 6.72 -2.45 15.40
C THR A 135 6.89 -2.45 16.94
N ARG A 136 8.03 -1.94 17.41
CA ARG A 136 8.32 -1.72 18.84
C ARG A 136 7.76 -0.38 19.29
N GLU A 137 7.40 -0.29 20.56
CA GLU A 137 6.70 0.87 21.13
C GLU A 137 7.43 2.20 20.89
N GLU A 138 8.76 2.22 21.00
CA GLU A 138 9.60 3.39 20.74
C GLU A 138 9.43 3.94 19.32
N VAL A 139 9.45 3.05 18.32
CA VAL A 139 9.27 3.42 16.90
C VAL A 139 7.83 3.85 16.67
N LEU A 140 6.88 3.16 17.30
CA LEU A 140 5.46 3.48 17.16
C LEU A 140 5.13 4.87 17.69
N ARG A 141 5.69 5.26 18.85
CA ARG A 141 5.56 6.62 19.40
C ARG A 141 6.19 7.66 18.48
N GLY A 142 7.39 7.40 17.94
CA GLY A 142 8.03 8.29 16.97
C GLY A 142 7.21 8.46 15.70
N ALA A 143 6.61 7.38 15.20
CA ALA A 143 5.71 7.41 14.04
C ALA A 143 4.44 8.21 14.32
N ALA A 144 3.85 8.10 15.53
CA ALA A 144 2.69 8.90 15.93
C ALA A 144 3.01 10.40 15.95
N THR A 145 4.14 10.78 16.55
CA THR A 145 4.62 12.18 16.54
C THR A 145 4.83 12.71 15.12
N ALA A 146 5.38 11.89 14.23
CA ALA A 146 5.55 12.26 12.83
C ALA A 146 4.21 12.46 12.13
N VAL A 147 3.19 11.65 12.45
CA VAL A 147 1.84 11.82 11.89
C VAL A 147 1.26 13.18 12.28
N GLU A 148 1.29 13.51 13.56
CA GLU A 148 0.79 14.78 14.08
C GLU A 148 1.54 16.00 13.51
N ARG A 149 2.84 15.84 13.24
CA ARG A 149 3.69 16.91 12.69
C ARG A 149 3.53 17.10 11.19
N GLU A 150 3.46 16.01 10.41
CA GLU A 150 3.62 16.05 8.94
C GLU A 150 2.32 15.91 8.16
N PHE A 151 1.26 15.42 8.80
CA PHE A 151 -0.03 15.18 8.17
C PHE A 151 -1.11 16.02 8.85
N ASP A 152 -1.04 17.34 8.67
CA ASP A 152 -2.10 18.25 9.12
C ASP A 152 -3.46 17.77 8.59
N GLY A 153 -4.47 17.81 9.43
CA GLY A 153 -5.77 17.19 9.16
C GLY A 153 -5.82 15.67 9.40
N TRP A 154 -4.81 15.02 9.97
CA TRP A 154 -4.93 13.67 10.50
C TRP A 154 -4.84 13.69 12.03
N SER A 155 -5.55 12.78 12.68
CA SER A 155 -5.39 12.54 14.13
C SER A 155 -5.03 11.08 14.39
N VAL A 156 -4.20 10.84 15.40
CA VAL A 156 -3.89 9.49 15.86
C VAL A 156 -5.03 9.01 16.76
N ALA A 157 -5.75 7.97 16.35
CA ALA A 157 -6.88 7.39 17.08
C ALA A 157 -6.44 6.40 18.17
N GLY A 158 -5.28 5.77 17.97
CA GLY A 158 -4.74 4.78 18.88
C GLY A 158 -3.46 4.15 18.34
N LEU A 159 -2.73 3.49 19.24
CA LEU A 159 -1.44 2.84 18.99
C LEU A 159 -1.42 1.47 19.68
N HIS A 160 -0.84 0.46 19.04
CA HIS A 160 -0.51 -0.81 19.70
C HIS A 160 0.73 -1.46 19.07
N HIS A 161 1.62 -2.05 19.88
CA HIS A 161 2.81 -2.74 19.37
C HIS A 161 2.44 -3.98 18.54
N GLY A 162 3.37 -4.45 17.71
CA GLY A 162 3.19 -5.63 16.86
C GLY A 162 3.53 -6.97 17.52
N PHE A 163 4.11 -6.95 18.72
CA PHE A 163 4.60 -8.16 19.41
C PHE A 163 3.55 -8.76 20.35
N PHE A 164 2.44 -9.24 19.79
CA PHE A 164 1.38 -9.95 20.52
C PHE A 164 1.09 -11.32 19.89
N GLY A 165 0.53 -12.26 20.65
CA GLY A 165 0.13 -13.58 20.15
C GLY A 165 -1.35 -13.67 19.77
N ASP A 166 -1.78 -14.79 19.19
CA ASP A 166 -3.19 -15.02 18.81
C ASP A 166 -4.16 -14.87 20.01
N ALA A 167 -3.70 -15.17 21.23
CA ALA A 167 -4.49 -15.00 22.45
C ALA A 167 -4.89 -13.53 22.74
N GLU A 168 -4.12 -12.58 22.21
CA GLU A 168 -4.34 -11.14 22.39
C GLU A 168 -5.10 -10.51 21.21
N ASP A 169 -5.35 -11.25 20.13
CA ASP A 169 -6.00 -10.73 18.91
C ASP A 169 -7.32 -10.05 19.23
N ARG A 170 -8.16 -10.66 20.08
CA ARG A 170 -9.45 -10.07 20.48
C ARG A 170 -9.27 -8.70 21.13
N ARG A 171 -8.31 -8.57 22.05
CA ARG A 171 -8.03 -7.30 22.73
C ARG A 171 -7.54 -6.24 21.74
N VAL A 172 -6.66 -6.62 20.81
CA VAL A 172 -6.15 -5.69 19.78
C VAL A 172 -7.28 -5.22 18.86
N LEU A 173 -8.17 -6.12 18.44
CA LEU A 173 -9.33 -5.76 17.63
C LEU A 173 -10.29 -4.82 18.36
N ASP A 174 -10.58 -5.10 19.63
CA ASP A 174 -11.43 -4.25 20.45
C ASP A 174 -10.84 -2.84 20.57
N LEU A 175 -9.52 -2.70 20.72
CA LEU A 175 -8.82 -1.41 20.74
C LEU A 175 -8.93 -0.68 19.39
N VAL A 176 -8.72 -1.38 18.27
CA VAL A 176 -8.82 -0.80 16.93
C VAL A 176 -10.24 -0.31 16.67
N ASN A 177 -11.26 -1.11 16.95
CA ASN A 177 -12.66 -0.77 16.71
C ASN A 177 -13.15 0.36 17.63
N ALA A 178 -12.78 0.32 18.92
CA ALA A 178 -13.11 1.38 19.87
C ALA A 178 -12.48 2.74 19.52
N SER A 179 -11.36 2.74 18.79
CA SER A 179 -10.68 3.98 18.37
C SER A 179 -11.46 4.79 17.32
N GLN A 180 -12.41 4.15 16.63
CA GLN A 180 -13.15 4.75 15.52
C GLN A 180 -12.22 5.30 14.41
N ALA A 181 -11.13 4.59 14.14
CA ALA A 181 -10.19 4.94 13.08
C ALA A 181 -10.81 4.78 11.69
N ASP A 182 -10.43 5.67 10.78
CA ASP A 182 -10.74 5.59 9.34
C ASP A 182 -9.71 4.77 8.56
N LEU A 183 -8.49 4.72 9.09
CA LEU A 183 -7.34 4.05 8.51
C LEU A 183 -6.60 3.25 9.57
N LEU A 184 -6.33 1.97 9.29
CA LEU A 184 -5.45 1.12 10.10
C LEU A 184 -4.17 0.86 9.32
N LEU A 185 -3.04 1.31 9.85
CA LEU A 185 -1.72 1.02 9.31
C LEU A 185 -1.05 -0.07 10.14
N VAL A 186 -0.64 -1.16 9.49
CA VAL A 186 -0.10 -2.36 10.14
C VAL A 186 1.35 -2.61 9.72
N ALA A 187 2.27 -2.58 10.67
CA ALA A 187 3.72 -2.72 10.50
C ALA A 187 4.26 -3.92 11.31
N MET A 188 3.81 -5.14 10.97
CA MET A 188 4.26 -6.38 11.63
C MET A 188 5.22 -7.21 10.79
N GLY A 189 5.54 -6.75 9.58
CA GLY A 189 6.37 -7.46 8.61
C GLY A 189 5.57 -8.47 7.78
N ASN A 190 6.12 -8.82 6.63
CA ASN A 190 5.56 -9.84 5.75
C ASN A 190 6.00 -11.24 6.21
N PRO A 191 5.14 -12.28 6.14
CA PRO A 191 3.74 -12.27 5.71
C PRO A 191 2.74 -11.89 6.81
N ARG A 192 3.21 -11.71 8.05
CA ARG A 192 2.37 -11.63 9.25
C ARG A 192 1.32 -10.51 9.18
N GLN A 193 1.66 -9.33 8.69
CA GLN A 193 0.75 -8.19 8.66
C GLN A 193 -0.43 -8.42 7.69
N GLU A 194 -0.18 -8.97 6.50
CA GLU A 194 -1.23 -9.26 5.53
C GLU A 194 -2.14 -10.38 6.04
N THR A 195 -1.54 -11.45 6.57
CA THR A 195 -2.30 -12.58 7.13
C THR A 195 -3.16 -12.16 8.31
N TRP A 196 -2.66 -11.28 9.18
CA TRP A 196 -3.43 -10.78 10.32
C TRP A 196 -4.60 -9.89 9.88
N ILE A 197 -4.37 -8.99 8.90
CA ILE A 197 -5.43 -8.15 8.33
C ILE A 197 -6.51 -9.02 7.70
N ASP A 198 -6.13 -9.95 6.82
CA ASP A 198 -7.07 -10.81 6.10
C ASP A 198 -7.89 -11.71 7.04
N ARG A 199 -7.23 -12.31 8.05
CA ARG A 199 -7.90 -13.14 9.07
C ARG A 199 -8.98 -12.39 9.84
N HIS A 200 -8.81 -11.09 10.03
CA HIS A 200 -9.69 -10.28 10.88
C HIS A 200 -10.52 -9.24 10.14
N LEU A 201 -10.46 -9.24 8.81
CA LEU A 201 -11.05 -8.18 7.99
C LEU A 201 -12.56 -8.02 8.27
N GLU A 202 -13.29 -9.12 8.40
CA GLU A 202 -14.74 -9.10 8.70
C GLU A 202 -15.08 -8.60 10.11
N ARG A 203 -14.11 -8.56 11.01
CA ARG A 203 -14.28 -8.12 12.42
C ARG A 203 -13.75 -6.71 12.66
N LEU A 204 -13.16 -6.08 11.65
CA LEU A 204 -12.61 -4.74 11.70
C LEU A 204 -13.69 -3.73 11.29
N ASP A 205 -13.90 -2.72 12.13
CA ASP A 205 -14.81 -1.61 11.82
C ASP A 205 -14.13 -0.50 11.00
N VAL A 206 -12.80 -0.57 10.88
CA VAL A 206 -12.00 0.39 10.11
C VAL A 206 -12.22 0.18 8.60
N PRO A 207 -12.59 1.22 7.82
CA PRO A 207 -12.88 1.09 6.40
C PRO A 207 -11.69 0.57 5.57
N LEU A 208 -10.48 1.00 5.92
CA LEU A 208 -9.26 0.69 5.18
C LEU A 208 -8.14 0.22 6.12
N ALA A 209 -7.67 -1.01 5.92
CA ALA A 209 -6.49 -1.56 6.56
C ALA A 209 -5.34 -1.71 5.55
N MET A 210 -4.14 -1.29 5.92
CA MET A 210 -2.97 -1.37 5.05
C MET A 210 -1.76 -1.98 5.75
N GLY A 211 -1.17 -3.00 5.11
CA GLY A 211 0.12 -3.54 5.53
C GLY A 211 1.24 -2.66 5.00
N VAL A 212 2.00 -1.99 5.88
CA VAL A 212 2.96 -0.94 5.50
C VAL A 212 4.43 -1.28 5.78
N GLY A 213 4.71 -2.43 6.41
CA GLY A 213 6.08 -2.87 6.67
C GLY A 213 6.89 -1.82 7.44
N ALA A 214 8.06 -1.44 6.92
CA ALA A 214 9.00 -0.54 7.60
C ALA A 214 8.61 0.96 7.56
N LEU A 215 7.39 1.31 7.16
CA LEU A 215 6.95 2.72 7.08
C LEU A 215 7.15 3.46 8.41
N PHE A 216 6.83 2.82 9.53
CA PHE A 216 6.96 3.44 10.85
C PHE A 216 8.41 3.69 11.23
N ASP A 217 9.34 2.82 10.83
CA ASP A 217 10.78 3.06 11.04
C ASP A 217 11.26 4.32 10.32
N TYR A 218 10.71 4.63 9.15
CA TYR A 218 11.00 5.89 8.44
C TYR A 218 10.40 7.11 9.12
N TRP A 219 9.13 7.02 9.52
CA TRP A 219 8.45 8.13 10.21
C TRP A 219 9.10 8.45 11.56
N ALA A 220 9.48 7.43 12.32
CA ALA A 220 10.21 7.59 13.57
C ALA A 220 11.67 8.05 13.40
N GLY A 221 12.19 8.08 12.17
CA GLY A 221 13.60 8.40 11.89
C GLY A 221 14.59 7.30 12.27
N ALA A 222 14.11 6.09 12.60
CA ALA A 222 14.93 4.93 12.94
C ALA A 222 15.63 4.33 11.70
N GLU A 223 15.00 4.41 10.54
CA GLU A 223 15.62 4.07 9.24
C GLU A 223 15.73 5.31 8.35
N ARG A 224 16.86 5.44 7.64
CA ARG A 224 17.07 6.46 6.61
C ARG A 224 16.82 5.89 5.23
N ARG A 225 16.24 6.69 4.35
CA ARG A 225 16.10 6.34 2.94
C ARG A 225 17.42 6.46 2.20
N ALA A 226 17.58 5.65 1.15
CA ALA A 226 18.69 5.81 0.22
C ALA A 226 18.69 7.22 -0.38
N PRO A 227 19.84 7.79 -0.75
CA PRO A 227 19.91 9.05 -1.49
C PRO A 227 19.03 9.06 -2.74
N LEU A 228 18.45 10.22 -3.09
CA LEU A 228 17.52 10.35 -4.23
C LEU A 228 18.09 9.83 -5.55
N TRP A 229 19.39 10.00 -5.81
CA TRP A 229 20.03 9.49 -7.02
C TRP A 229 19.99 7.95 -7.07
N MET A 230 20.17 7.26 -5.94
CA MET A 230 20.07 5.80 -5.86
C MET A 230 18.64 5.33 -6.05
N GLN A 231 17.67 6.03 -5.45
CA GLN A 231 16.25 5.73 -5.63
C GLN A 231 15.85 5.84 -7.11
N ARG A 232 16.25 6.93 -7.78
CA ARG A 232 16.00 7.17 -9.21
C ARG A 232 16.69 6.14 -10.11
N ALA A 233 17.89 5.70 -9.73
CA ALA A 233 18.60 4.62 -10.40
C ALA A 233 18.01 3.22 -10.11
N GLY A 234 17.01 3.11 -9.23
CA GLY A 234 16.44 1.82 -8.82
C GLY A 234 17.38 0.98 -7.95
N MET A 235 18.42 1.59 -7.36
CA MET A 235 19.46 0.98 -6.53
C MET A 235 19.17 1.06 -5.03
N GLU A 236 17.95 1.43 -4.63
CA GLU A 236 17.58 1.51 -3.21
C GLU A 236 17.78 0.16 -2.49
N TRP A 237 17.60 -0.97 -3.18
CA TRP A 237 17.86 -2.29 -2.63
C TRP A 237 19.34 -2.50 -2.25
N VAL A 238 20.29 -1.90 -2.98
CA VAL A 238 21.73 -1.95 -2.67
C VAL A 238 22.01 -1.19 -1.39
N TYR A 239 21.44 0.02 -1.25
CA TYR A 239 21.56 0.79 -0.01
C TYR A 239 21.02 0.00 1.18
N ARG A 240 19.84 -0.61 1.04
CA ARG A 240 19.25 -1.43 2.10
C ARG A 240 20.09 -2.66 2.42
N MET A 241 20.69 -3.30 1.42
CA MET A 241 21.58 -4.44 1.63
C MET A 241 22.82 -4.07 2.44
N LEU A 242 23.40 -2.88 2.19
CA LEU A 242 24.61 -2.42 2.87
C LEU A 242 24.34 -1.86 4.26
N PHE A 243 23.21 -1.17 4.46
CA PHE A 243 22.96 -0.39 5.67
C PHE A 243 21.83 -0.92 6.56
N GLN A 244 21.01 -1.89 6.10
CA GLN A 244 19.95 -2.48 6.93
C GLN A 244 20.33 -3.92 7.30
N GLN A 245 20.67 -4.09 8.59
CA GLN A 245 21.03 -5.40 9.13
C GLN A 245 19.87 -6.40 8.96
N GLY A 246 20.21 -7.65 8.64
CA GLY A 246 19.23 -8.75 8.50
C GLY A 246 18.51 -8.83 7.14
N LYS A 247 18.70 -7.88 6.21
CA LYS A 247 18.09 -7.95 4.87
C LYS A 247 19.02 -8.55 3.80
N LEU A 248 20.24 -8.94 4.16
CA LEU A 248 21.25 -9.47 3.23
C LEU A 248 20.77 -10.73 2.50
N THR A 249 20.21 -11.70 3.24
CA THR A 249 19.70 -12.96 2.67
C THR A 249 18.59 -12.72 1.65
N ARG A 250 17.65 -11.81 1.97
CA ARG A 250 16.58 -11.38 1.08
C ARG A 250 17.11 -10.84 -0.25
N TYR A 251 18.21 -10.08 -0.25
CA TYR A 251 18.75 -9.50 -1.48
C TYR A 251 19.71 -10.43 -2.22
N LEU A 252 20.57 -11.17 -1.51
CA LEU A 252 21.55 -12.06 -2.14
C LEU A 252 20.91 -13.33 -2.71
N PHE A 253 19.93 -13.91 -2.02
CA PHE A 253 19.28 -15.15 -2.46
C PHE A 253 17.88 -14.90 -3.01
N GLY A 254 17.11 -14.01 -2.37
CA GLY A 254 15.74 -13.73 -2.81
C GLY A 254 15.67 -13.01 -4.16
N ASN A 255 16.58 -12.09 -4.48
CA ASN A 255 16.54 -11.43 -5.79
C ASN A 255 16.85 -12.42 -6.94
N PRO A 256 17.92 -13.25 -6.91
CA PRO A 256 18.13 -14.28 -7.93
C PRO A 256 16.96 -15.27 -8.05
N GLU A 257 16.40 -15.71 -6.93
CA GLU A 257 15.23 -16.58 -6.92
C GLU A 257 14.03 -15.92 -7.62
N PHE A 258 13.79 -14.63 -7.35
CA PHE A 258 12.72 -13.88 -7.99
C PHE A 258 12.93 -13.77 -9.51
N LEU A 259 14.16 -13.47 -9.94
CA LEU A 259 14.50 -13.43 -11.37
C LEU A 259 14.27 -14.79 -12.05
N TRP A 260 14.62 -15.89 -11.37
CA TRP A 260 14.36 -17.24 -11.86
C TRP A 260 12.86 -17.52 -11.99
N HIS A 261 12.05 -17.19 -10.98
CA HIS A 261 10.59 -17.36 -11.04
C HIS A 261 9.97 -16.57 -12.19
N VAL A 262 10.42 -15.33 -12.42
CA VAL A 262 9.97 -14.51 -13.56
C VAL A 262 10.39 -15.13 -14.89
N ALA A 263 11.64 -15.58 -15.03
CA ALA A 263 12.13 -16.21 -16.25
C ALA A 263 11.35 -17.50 -16.57
N ARG A 264 11.11 -18.33 -15.55
CA ARG A 264 10.32 -19.54 -15.66
C ARG A 264 8.86 -19.26 -16.03
N ALA A 265 8.25 -18.25 -15.43
CA ALA A 265 6.89 -17.84 -15.79
C ALA A 265 6.82 -17.36 -17.24
N LYS A 266 7.77 -16.53 -17.69
CA LYS A 266 7.85 -16.07 -19.08
C LYS A 266 7.89 -17.24 -20.07
N TRP A 267 8.70 -18.26 -19.79
CA TRP A 267 8.84 -19.42 -20.68
C TRP A 267 7.61 -20.33 -20.71
N ARG A 268 6.77 -20.32 -19.66
CA ARG A 268 5.52 -21.10 -19.62
C ARG A 268 4.35 -20.42 -20.34
N PHE A 269 4.43 -19.11 -20.55
CA PHE A 269 3.33 -18.29 -21.11
C PHE A 269 3.68 -17.54 -22.40
N GLY A 270 4.91 -17.66 -22.91
CA GLY A 270 5.38 -17.09 -24.17
C GLY A 270 5.87 -18.18 -25.10
#